data_AF-A0A3B0B2W4-F1
#
_entry.id   AF-A0A3B0B2W4-F1
#
_cell.length_a   1.000
_cell.length_b   1.000
_cell.length_c   1.000
_cell.angle_alpha   90.00
_cell.angle_beta   90.00
_cell.angle_gamma   90.00
#
_symmetry.space_group_name_H-M   'P 1'
#
loop_
_entity.id
_entity.type
_entity.pdbx_description
1 polymer ?
#
loop_
_entity_poly.entity_id
_entity_poly.type
_entity_poly.pdbx_seq_one_letter_code
_entity_poly.pdbx_strand_id
1 'polypeptide(L)'
;MRDANVLPPSGGHHIAARFSGTSPLASPPGPRRGRRTLISGIFGGVGLIAVVAITQTVASLGYDSAVTDYRAASAGASESQTQLRAENEDLVDASDAAEAIIAVENEAIPVAATQEEATSTAAGVAGEATAAADDLLGVDIPPVGDKPDWFWELFGATAQLDRHQAEVTRLSDAMDLAAVDTAEAFRGLTESTTSLLVSAGESAAGFEAAHVSARNEAIIALREAAADATATTSIDEGAAETYSALQDAAHQVIATERAELDEKAGPLLAQRLEIEEFARSLAPGVLLEFDWAPMVNGAGGNGSMGGYTTWWWDDPGRATIELSNSVAEQWPADRSKALVAHEVGHAISVKCEGMYDASTQDSIENWATAWAIGMGFTDDANGVWAYGYPPQNYIDAAAGCR
;
A
#
# COMPACT_ATOMS: atom_id res chain seq x y z
N MET A 1 -14.67 54.60 -15.01
CA MET A 1 -16.15 54.51 -15.08
C MET A 1 -16.57 53.83 -13.79
N ARG A 2 -16.99 54.55 -12.72
CA ARG A 2 -18.37 55.06 -12.49
C ARG A 2 -19.37 53.96 -12.82
N ASP A 3 -20.05 53.31 -11.88
CA ASP A 3 -20.91 53.74 -10.75
C ASP A 3 -21.22 52.47 -9.91
N ALA A 4 -21.81 52.40 -8.71
CA ALA A 4 -22.21 53.32 -7.64
C ALA A 4 -22.51 52.46 -6.38
N ASN A 5 -22.23 53.03 -5.21
CA ASN A 5 -22.63 52.55 -3.89
C ASN A 5 -24.16 52.56 -3.72
N VAL A 6 -24.72 51.51 -3.11
CA VAL A 6 -26.07 51.53 -2.52
C VAL A 6 -25.97 51.03 -1.07
N LEU A 7 -26.20 51.95 -0.13
CA LEU A 7 -26.41 51.66 1.30
C LEU A 7 -27.89 51.34 1.54
N PRO A 8 -28.23 50.41 2.47
CA PRO A 8 -29.61 50.18 2.88
C PRO A 8 -30.08 51.20 3.94
N PRO A 9 -31.41 51.46 4.03
CA PRO A 9 -31.98 52.48 4.90
C PRO A 9 -32.15 52.02 6.35
N SER A 10 -31.86 52.92 7.28
CA SER A 10 -32.19 52.85 8.70
C SER A 10 -33.67 53.21 8.95
N GLY A 11 -34.40 52.34 9.65
CA GLY A 11 -35.69 52.63 10.29
C GLY A 11 -36.07 51.40 11.13
N GLY A 12 -36.49 51.47 12.39
CA GLY A 12 -37.10 52.54 13.15
C GLY A 12 -38.34 51.94 13.82
N HIS A 13 -38.18 51.34 15.01
CA HIS A 13 -39.32 50.82 15.77
C HIS A 13 -39.82 51.86 16.78
N HIS A 14 -40.94 52.48 16.43
CA HIS A 14 -41.77 53.27 17.33
C HIS A 14 -42.66 52.35 18.17
N ILE A 15 -42.59 52.46 19.50
CA ILE A 15 -43.67 52.01 20.39
C ILE A 15 -44.20 53.23 21.13
N ALA A 16 -45.50 53.46 20.99
CA ALA A 16 -46.23 54.52 21.65
C ALA A 16 -46.74 54.05 23.03
N ALA A 17 -46.58 54.88 24.05
CA ALA A 17 -47.46 54.90 25.21
C ALA A 17 -47.87 56.35 25.49
N ARG A 18 -49.17 56.61 25.29
CA ARG A 18 -49.88 57.83 25.71
C ARG A 18 -49.86 57.90 27.25
N PHE A 19 -49.89 59.11 27.81
CA PHE A 19 -51.05 59.62 28.57
C PHE A 19 -50.92 61.13 28.81
N SER A 20 -52.01 61.81 28.49
CA SER A 20 -52.26 63.25 28.69
C SER A 20 -52.52 63.58 30.16
N GLY A 21 -52.20 64.81 30.57
CA GLY A 21 -52.67 65.36 31.85
C GLY A 21 -52.09 66.75 32.15
N THR A 22 -52.84 67.78 31.76
CA THR A 22 -52.61 69.22 31.97
C THR A 22 -52.60 69.66 33.45
N SER A 23 -51.77 70.68 33.73
CA SER A 23 -51.64 71.51 34.96
C SER A 23 -52.96 72.23 35.35
N PRO A 24 -53.07 73.06 36.43
CA PRO A 24 -52.06 73.57 37.39
C PRO A 24 -52.53 73.59 38.87
N LEU A 25 -51.67 74.02 39.81
CA LEU A 25 -51.97 75.06 40.83
C LEU A 25 -50.85 75.19 41.87
N ALA A 26 -50.66 76.43 42.30
CA ALA A 26 -49.65 76.88 43.25
C ALA A 26 -49.95 76.47 44.71
N SER A 27 -48.85 76.25 45.42
CA SER A 27 -48.53 76.03 46.84
C SER A 27 -49.53 76.39 47.95
N PRO A 28 -49.48 75.62 49.06
CA PRO A 28 -49.42 76.18 50.42
C PRO A 28 -48.24 75.64 51.27
N PRO A 29 -47.95 76.25 52.44
CA PRO A 29 -46.65 76.17 53.13
C PRO A 29 -46.55 75.06 54.20
N GLY A 30 -45.30 74.59 54.44
CA GLY A 30 -44.75 74.02 55.69
C GLY A 30 -45.49 72.90 56.44
N PRO A 31 -44.79 71.81 56.82
CA PRO A 31 -44.20 71.85 58.17
C PRO A 31 -42.81 71.19 58.28
N ARG A 32 -42.03 71.73 59.22
CA ARG A 32 -40.76 71.18 59.72
C ARG A 32 -40.94 69.72 60.18
N ARG A 33 -40.25 68.76 59.55
CA ARG A 33 -40.10 67.39 60.07
C ARG A 33 -38.65 66.88 59.94
N GLY A 34 -38.03 66.74 61.12
CA GLY A 34 -37.07 65.70 61.50
C GLY A 34 -35.79 65.53 60.70
N ARG A 35 -34.68 66.06 61.23
CA ARG A 35 -33.28 65.77 60.85
C ARG A 35 -32.84 64.28 61.00
N ARG A 36 -33.77 63.31 61.08
CA ARG A 36 -33.48 61.87 61.20
C ARG A 36 -33.45 61.11 59.87
N THR A 37 -33.85 61.72 58.75
CA THR A 37 -33.93 61.06 57.43
C THR A 37 -32.68 61.19 56.56
N LEU A 38 -31.74 62.08 56.88
CA LEU A 38 -30.50 62.24 56.09
C LEU A 38 -29.48 61.12 56.38
N ILE A 39 -29.49 60.59 57.60
CA ILE A 39 -28.64 59.46 58.00
C ILE A 39 -29.16 58.16 57.35
N SER A 40 -30.48 58.01 57.19
CA SER A 40 -31.09 56.88 56.48
C SER A 40 -30.72 56.82 54.99
N GLY A 41 -30.55 57.97 54.33
CA GLY A 41 -30.17 58.04 52.92
C GLY A 41 -28.70 57.69 52.65
N ILE A 42 -27.79 58.04 53.57
CA ILE A 42 -26.36 57.70 53.45
C ILE A 42 -26.13 56.20 53.72
N PHE A 43 -26.80 55.62 54.72
CA PHE A 43 -26.75 54.17 54.95
C PHE A 43 -27.40 53.36 53.81
N GLY A 44 -28.46 53.87 53.18
CA GLY A 44 -29.06 53.26 52.00
C GLY A 44 -28.14 53.30 50.76
N GLY A 45 -27.44 54.42 50.54
CA GLY A 45 -26.49 54.57 49.42
C GLY A 45 -25.23 53.71 49.57
N VAL A 46 -24.64 53.65 50.78
CA VAL A 46 -23.48 52.78 51.06
C VAL A 46 -23.86 51.31 50.95
N GLY A 47 -25.06 50.92 51.39
CA GLY A 47 -25.57 49.56 51.22
C GLY A 47 -25.71 49.15 49.75
N LEU A 48 -26.23 50.04 48.89
CA LEU A 48 -26.36 49.78 47.45
C LEU A 48 -24.99 49.61 46.77
N ILE A 49 -24.03 50.47 47.10
CA ILE A 49 -22.65 50.39 46.55
C ILE A 49 -21.98 49.08 46.99
N ALA A 50 -22.15 48.68 48.25
CA ALA A 50 -21.61 47.41 48.74
C ALA A 50 -22.23 46.21 48.00
N VAL A 51 -23.54 46.21 47.76
CA VAL A 51 -24.21 45.15 46.97
C VAL A 51 -23.67 45.11 45.55
N VAL A 52 -23.56 46.26 44.86
CA VAL A 52 -23.02 46.31 43.50
C VAL A 52 -21.57 45.82 43.45
N ALA A 53 -20.72 46.22 44.39
CA ALA A 53 -19.33 45.78 44.46
C ALA A 53 -19.20 44.28 44.72
N ILE A 54 -20.04 43.71 45.60
CA ILE A 54 -20.09 42.26 45.84
C ILE A 54 -20.55 41.53 44.58
N THR A 55 -21.64 41.97 43.94
CA THR A 55 -22.15 41.36 42.70
C THR A 55 -21.13 41.43 41.58
N GLN A 56 -20.44 42.56 41.41
CA GLN A 56 -19.35 42.72 40.45
C GLN A 56 -18.20 41.74 40.72
N THR A 57 -17.80 41.58 41.98
CA THR A 57 -16.71 40.67 42.36
C THR A 57 -17.10 39.21 42.08
N VAL A 58 -18.33 38.81 42.45
CA VAL A 58 -18.85 37.45 42.20
C VAL A 58 -18.96 37.18 40.69
N ALA A 59 -19.49 38.12 39.91
CA ALA A 59 -19.59 37.99 38.46
C ALA A 59 -18.21 37.88 37.79
N SER A 60 -17.23 38.67 38.25
CA SER A 60 -15.85 38.60 37.76
C SER A 60 -15.21 37.24 38.06
N LEU A 61 -15.33 36.73 39.29
CA LEU A 61 -14.77 35.43 39.66
C LEU A 61 -15.45 34.28 38.91
N GLY A 62 -16.77 34.35 38.71
CA GLY A 62 -17.51 33.37 37.91
C GLY A 62 -17.05 33.35 36.45
N TYR A 63 -16.86 34.53 35.86
CA TYR A 63 -16.27 34.64 34.52
C TYR A 63 -14.84 34.08 34.46
N ASP A 64 -13.97 34.40 35.42
CA ASP A 64 -12.59 33.90 35.43
C ASP A 64 -12.51 32.37 35.57
N SER A 65 -13.43 31.76 36.35
CA SER A 65 -13.59 30.31 36.41
C SER A 65 -14.02 29.74 35.05
N ALA A 66 -15.09 30.27 34.45
CA ALA A 66 -15.58 29.80 33.16
C ALA A 66 -14.54 29.96 32.04
N VAL A 67 -13.73 31.03 32.06
CA VAL A 67 -12.58 31.18 31.14
C VAL A 67 -11.54 30.09 31.36
N THR A 68 -11.25 29.74 32.60
CA THR A 68 -10.27 28.68 32.93
C THR A 68 -10.77 27.32 32.45
N ASP A 69 -12.02 27.00 32.75
CA ASP A 69 -12.66 25.74 32.35
C ASP A 69 -12.78 25.64 30.82
N TYR A 70 -13.16 26.74 30.17
CA TYR A 70 -13.20 26.82 28.71
C TYR A 70 -11.81 26.63 28.07
N ARG A 71 -10.77 27.28 28.59
CA ARG A 71 -9.40 27.13 28.08
C ARG A 71 -8.88 25.70 28.20
N ALA A 72 -9.21 25.02 29.30
CA ALA A 72 -8.86 23.61 29.47
C ALA A 72 -9.58 22.73 28.43
N ALA A 73 -10.88 22.94 28.21
CA ALA A 73 -11.63 22.23 27.18
C ALA A 73 -11.11 22.51 25.76
N SER A 74 -10.80 23.77 25.44
CA SER A 74 -10.21 24.18 24.15
C SER A 74 -8.83 23.58 23.91
N ALA A 75 -7.99 23.47 24.95
CA ALA A 75 -6.71 22.81 24.84
C ALA A 75 -6.88 21.31 24.55
N GLY A 76 -7.79 20.63 25.26
CA GLY A 76 -8.10 19.22 24.99
C GLY A 76 -8.62 18.98 23.57
N ALA A 77 -9.58 19.79 23.11
CA ALA A 77 -10.08 19.68 21.74
C ALA A 77 -9.00 19.97 20.68
N SER A 78 -8.02 20.84 20.96
CA SER A 78 -6.89 21.08 20.05
C SER A 78 -5.93 19.89 19.98
N GLU A 79 -5.77 19.16 21.09
CA GLU A 79 -5.00 17.91 21.15
C GLU A 79 -5.71 16.81 20.35
N SER A 80 -7.01 16.59 20.59
CA SER A 80 -7.84 15.66 19.80
C SER A 80 -7.83 16.01 18.30
N GLN A 81 -7.90 17.30 17.95
CA GLN A 81 -7.81 17.74 16.55
C GLN A 81 -6.45 17.41 15.92
N THR A 82 -5.36 17.52 16.69
CA THR A 82 -4.00 17.20 16.20
C THR A 82 -3.84 15.70 15.98
N GLN A 83 -4.34 14.89 16.91
CA GLN A 83 -4.34 13.43 16.79
C GLN A 83 -5.17 12.97 15.59
N LEU A 84 -6.42 13.42 15.48
CA LEU A 84 -7.31 13.06 14.38
C LEU A 84 -6.70 13.44 13.02
N ARG A 85 -6.04 14.60 12.92
CA ARG A 85 -5.37 15.02 11.69
C ARG A 85 -4.25 14.05 11.28
N ALA A 86 -3.40 13.65 12.22
CA ALA A 86 -2.31 12.71 11.92
C ALA A 86 -2.84 11.35 11.49
N GLU A 87 -3.84 10.81 12.20
CA GLU A 87 -4.45 9.52 11.84
C GLU A 87 -5.20 9.58 10.49
N ASN A 88 -5.82 10.72 10.17
CA ASN A 88 -6.49 10.92 8.89
C ASN A 88 -5.49 11.04 7.74
N GLU A 89 -4.34 11.71 7.94
CA GLU A 89 -3.25 11.76 6.96
C GLU A 89 -2.72 10.34 6.66
N ASP A 90 -2.47 9.52 7.68
CA ASP A 90 -2.05 8.12 7.50
C ASP A 90 -3.11 7.29 6.74
N LEU A 91 -4.40 7.51 7.02
CA LEU A 91 -5.51 6.83 6.33
C LEU A 91 -5.62 7.24 4.86
N VAL A 92 -5.43 8.52 4.55
CA VAL A 92 -5.44 9.03 3.17
C VAL A 92 -4.29 8.41 2.37
N ASP A 93 -3.07 8.42 2.91
CA ASP A 93 -1.91 7.84 2.21
C ASP A 93 -2.10 6.34 1.92
N ALA A 94 -2.65 5.58 2.88
CA ALA A 94 -2.98 4.17 2.66
C ALA A 94 -4.13 3.97 1.66
N SER A 95 -5.13 4.87 1.66
CA SER A 95 -6.24 4.84 0.72
C SER A 95 -5.79 5.10 -0.71
N ASP A 96 -4.90 6.06 -0.92
CA ASP A 96 -4.33 6.38 -2.23
C ASP A 96 -3.51 5.19 -2.78
N ALA A 97 -2.70 4.55 -1.93
CA ALA A 97 -1.96 3.35 -2.29
C ALA A 97 -2.88 2.16 -2.62
N ALA A 98 -3.93 1.93 -1.83
CA ALA A 98 -4.92 0.88 -2.09
C ALA A 98 -5.71 1.15 -3.38
N GLU A 99 -6.07 2.40 -3.66
CA GLU A 99 -6.73 2.78 -4.91
C GLU A 99 -5.82 2.53 -6.12
N ALA A 100 -4.53 2.86 -6.02
CA ALA A 100 -3.55 2.56 -7.07
C ALA A 100 -3.44 1.05 -7.36
N ILE A 101 -3.51 0.20 -6.33
CA ILE A 101 -3.52 -1.26 -6.46
C ILE A 101 -4.80 -1.74 -7.16
N ILE A 102 -5.97 -1.27 -6.73
CA ILE A 102 -7.27 -1.64 -7.33
C ILE A 102 -7.39 -1.14 -8.78
N ALA A 103 -6.73 -0.03 -9.11
CA ALA A 103 -6.77 0.57 -10.44
C ALA A 103 -5.92 -0.16 -11.48
N VAL A 104 -5.13 -1.17 -11.09
CA VAL A 104 -4.35 -1.98 -12.05
C VAL A 104 -5.30 -2.76 -12.96
N GLU A 105 -5.37 -2.35 -14.23
CA GLU A 105 -6.15 -3.04 -15.24
C GLU A 105 -5.34 -4.14 -15.94
N ASN A 106 -6.02 -5.19 -16.41
CA ASN A 106 -5.44 -6.30 -17.18
C ASN A 106 -4.41 -7.15 -16.42
N GLU A 107 -4.64 -7.40 -15.13
CA GLU A 107 -3.80 -8.25 -14.30
C GLU A 107 -3.41 -9.57 -15.00
N ALA A 108 -2.10 -9.86 -15.01
CA ALA A 108 -1.57 -11.12 -15.50
C ALA A 108 -1.76 -12.23 -14.47
N ILE A 109 -1.56 -11.92 -13.18
CA ILE A 109 -1.82 -12.83 -12.07
C ILE A 109 -3.13 -12.39 -11.41
N PRO A 110 -4.25 -13.06 -11.69
CA PRO A 110 -5.53 -12.69 -11.10
C PRO A 110 -5.55 -13.06 -9.62
N VAL A 111 -6.04 -12.15 -8.79
CA VAL A 111 -6.36 -12.42 -7.40
C VAL A 111 -7.78 -13.00 -7.26
N ALA A 112 -8.10 -13.57 -6.10
CA ALA A 112 -9.45 -14.09 -5.89
C ALA A 112 -10.45 -12.93 -5.81
N ALA A 113 -11.59 -13.02 -6.51
CA ALA A 113 -12.63 -11.98 -6.49
C ALA A 113 -13.09 -11.60 -5.06
N THR A 114 -13.02 -12.53 -4.11
CA THR A 114 -13.32 -12.27 -2.70
C THR A 114 -12.31 -11.34 -2.01
N GLN A 115 -11.05 -11.34 -2.44
CA GLN A 115 -10.01 -10.43 -1.93
C GLN A 115 -10.14 -9.04 -2.54
N GLU A 116 -10.45 -8.95 -3.83
CA GLU A 116 -10.78 -7.68 -4.49
C GLU A 116 -11.99 -7.02 -3.82
N GLU A 117 -13.06 -7.79 -3.60
CA GLU A 117 -14.28 -7.31 -2.93
C GLU A 117 -13.99 -6.87 -1.49
N ALA A 118 -13.18 -7.62 -0.75
CA ALA A 118 -12.78 -7.25 0.61
C ALA A 118 -11.97 -5.94 0.64
N THR A 119 -11.02 -5.78 -0.29
CA THR A 119 -10.19 -4.58 -0.39
C THR A 119 -11.01 -3.36 -0.82
N SER A 120 -11.89 -3.53 -1.82
CA SER A 120 -12.82 -2.47 -2.25
C SER A 120 -13.79 -2.05 -1.14
N THR A 121 -14.29 -3.02 -0.35
CA THR A 121 -15.14 -2.73 0.81
C THR A 121 -14.37 -1.95 1.87
N ALA A 122 -13.14 -2.35 2.18
CA ALA A 122 -12.29 -1.65 3.15
C ALA A 122 -11.93 -0.22 2.69
N ALA A 123 -11.65 -0.04 1.40
CA ALA A 123 -11.42 1.29 0.81
C ALA A 123 -12.67 2.18 0.91
N GLY A 124 -13.87 1.62 0.71
CA GLY A 124 -15.13 2.33 0.94
C GLY A 124 -15.29 2.80 2.39
N VAL A 125 -14.98 1.94 3.36
CA VAL A 125 -15.01 2.29 4.79
C VAL A 125 -13.97 3.36 5.13
N ALA A 126 -12.76 3.26 4.57
CA ALA A 126 -11.71 4.27 4.72
C ALA A 126 -12.13 5.64 4.17
N GLY A 127 -12.79 5.68 3.01
CA GLY A 127 -13.33 6.91 2.43
C GLY A 127 -14.42 7.55 3.30
N GLU A 128 -15.31 6.75 3.90
CA GLU A 128 -16.33 7.24 4.83
C GLU A 128 -15.71 7.81 6.12
N ALA A 129 -14.71 7.12 6.69
CA ALA A 129 -13.99 7.59 7.88
C ALA A 129 -13.23 8.89 7.62
N THR A 130 -12.54 8.98 6.46
CA THR A 130 -11.81 10.18 6.05
C THR A 130 -12.73 11.39 5.92
N ALA A 131 -13.89 11.22 5.26
CA ALA A 131 -14.87 12.29 5.11
C ALA A 131 -15.42 12.77 6.47
N ALA A 132 -15.69 11.84 7.39
CA ALA A 132 -16.15 12.17 8.74
C ALA A 132 -15.08 12.92 9.56
N ALA A 133 -13.81 12.51 9.41
CA ALA A 133 -12.68 13.19 10.05
C ALA A 133 -12.52 14.62 9.52
N ASP A 134 -12.54 14.81 8.20
CA ASP A 134 -12.45 16.13 7.56
C ASP A 134 -13.57 17.09 8.00
N ASP A 135 -14.80 16.59 8.09
CA ASP A 135 -15.95 17.37 8.58
C ASP A 135 -15.71 17.89 10.02
N LEU A 136 -15.10 17.08 10.89
CA LEU A 136 -14.78 17.47 12.28
C LEU A 136 -13.57 18.41 12.33
N LEU A 137 -12.53 18.15 11.53
CA LEU A 137 -11.32 18.98 11.46
C LEU A 137 -11.62 20.39 10.94
N GLY A 138 -12.68 20.55 10.13
CA GLY A 138 -13.17 21.83 9.64
C GLY A 138 -13.93 22.69 10.68
N VAL A 139 -14.19 22.19 11.89
CA VAL A 139 -14.90 22.94 12.93
C VAL A 139 -13.94 23.83 13.72
N ASP A 140 -14.16 25.14 13.67
CA ASP A 140 -13.38 26.13 14.44
C ASP A 140 -13.69 26.09 15.94
N ILE A 141 -12.64 26.15 16.77
CA ILE A 141 -12.75 26.37 18.22
C ILE A 141 -12.85 27.88 18.51
N PRO A 142 -13.97 28.40 19.07
CA PRO A 142 -14.13 29.83 19.28
C PRO A 142 -13.06 30.46 20.20
N PRO A 143 -12.54 31.66 19.92
CA PRO A 143 -11.64 32.32 20.87
C PRO A 143 -12.41 32.83 22.10
N VAL A 144 -11.72 32.93 23.24
CA VAL A 144 -12.21 33.71 24.38
C VAL A 144 -12.18 35.18 23.99
N GLY A 145 -13.35 35.83 23.94
CA GLY A 145 -13.46 37.27 23.70
C GLY A 145 -12.94 38.12 24.87
N ASP A 146 -12.98 39.44 24.71
CA ASP A 146 -12.59 40.38 25.76
C ASP A 146 -13.49 40.27 27.00
N LYS A 147 -12.89 40.44 28.19
CA LYS A 147 -13.63 40.41 29.45
C LYS A 147 -14.51 41.66 29.60
N PRO A 148 -15.84 41.52 29.79
CA PRO A 148 -16.70 42.67 30.01
C PRO A 148 -16.46 43.37 31.35
N ASP A 149 -16.73 44.68 31.40
CA ASP A 149 -16.49 45.50 32.59
C ASP A 149 -17.63 45.44 33.61
N TRP A 150 -18.87 45.20 33.19
CA TRP A 150 -20.04 45.30 34.07
C TRP A 150 -20.66 43.95 34.43
N PHE A 151 -21.13 43.80 35.67
CA PHE A 151 -21.63 42.52 36.20
C PHE A 151 -22.72 41.83 35.36
N TRP A 152 -23.62 42.59 34.72
CA TRP A 152 -24.68 42.00 33.88
C TRP A 152 -24.13 41.43 32.57
N GLU A 153 -23.12 42.07 31.97
CA GLU A 153 -22.41 41.55 30.80
C GLU A 153 -21.54 40.35 31.19
N LEU A 154 -20.88 40.40 32.35
CA LEU A 154 -20.11 39.27 32.89
C LEU A 154 -20.98 38.02 33.02
N PHE A 155 -22.18 38.11 33.59
CA PHE A 155 -23.09 36.95 33.67
C PHE A 155 -23.48 36.41 32.29
N GLY A 156 -23.74 37.29 31.31
CA GLY A 156 -24.04 36.88 29.94
C GLY A 156 -22.86 36.18 29.26
N ALA A 157 -21.66 36.71 29.45
CA ALA A 157 -20.42 36.15 28.90
C ALA A 157 -20.03 34.83 29.58
N THR A 158 -20.24 34.68 30.89
CA THR A 158 -20.10 33.40 31.60
C THR A 158 -21.03 32.35 31.01
N ALA A 159 -22.33 32.66 30.87
CA ALA A 159 -23.29 31.71 30.29
C ALA A 159 -23.00 31.38 28.81
N GLN A 160 -22.31 32.26 28.08
CA GLN A 160 -21.80 31.95 26.75
C GLN A 160 -20.58 31.03 26.79
N LEU A 161 -19.62 31.30 27.67
CA LEU A 161 -18.45 30.45 27.88
C LEU A 161 -18.83 29.04 28.32
N ASP A 162 -19.80 28.89 29.22
CA ASP A 162 -20.30 27.58 29.65
C ASP A 162 -20.91 26.79 28.47
N ARG A 163 -21.62 27.48 27.55
CA ARG A 163 -22.16 26.86 26.33
C ARG A 163 -21.05 26.46 25.36
N HIS A 164 -20.08 27.36 25.11
CA HIS A 164 -18.94 27.04 24.26
C HIS A 164 -18.10 25.92 24.85
N GLN A 165 -17.94 25.85 26.17
CA GLN A 165 -17.25 24.75 26.84
C GLN A 165 -17.95 23.43 26.55
N ALA A 166 -19.28 23.37 26.73
CA ALA A 166 -20.06 22.17 26.43
C ALA A 166 -20.06 21.79 24.93
N GLU A 167 -19.93 22.76 24.03
CA GLU A 167 -19.75 22.53 22.59
C GLU A 167 -18.36 21.95 22.27
N VAL A 168 -17.31 22.57 22.81
CA VAL A 168 -15.91 22.15 22.60
C VAL A 168 -15.63 20.79 23.23
N THR A 169 -16.18 20.48 24.41
CA THR A 169 -16.07 19.14 25.00
C THR A 169 -16.73 18.09 24.10
N ARG A 170 -17.93 18.36 23.58
CA ARG A 170 -18.59 17.44 22.63
C ARG A 170 -17.81 17.28 21.32
N LEU A 171 -17.16 18.35 20.85
CA LEU A 171 -16.29 18.30 19.68
C LEU A 171 -15.07 17.42 19.95
N SER A 172 -14.42 17.59 21.11
CA SER A 172 -13.30 16.74 21.56
C SER A 172 -13.72 15.28 21.60
N ASP A 173 -14.83 14.96 22.26
CA ASP A 173 -15.35 13.58 22.36
C ASP A 173 -15.66 12.98 20.96
N ALA A 174 -16.18 13.80 20.04
CA ALA A 174 -16.45 13.38 18.66
C ALA A 174 -15.16 13.15 17.87
N MET A 175 -14.15 14.00 18.04
CA MET A 175 -12.83 13.82 17.42
C MET A 175 -12.12 12.56 17.95
N ASP A 176 -12.21 12.28 19.25
CA ASP A 176 -11.64 11.08 19.85
C ASP A 176 -12.31 9.80 19.31
N LEU A 177 -13.64 9.83 19.11
CA LEU A 177 -14.36 8.72 18.46
C LEU A 177 -13.97 8.56 16.99
N ALA A 178 -13.90 9.67 16.24
CA ALA A 178 -13.49 9.64 14.85
C ALA A 178 -12.05 9.16 14.66
N ALA A 179 -11.15 9.47 15.61
CA ALA A 179 -9.79 8.95 15.65
C ALA A 179 -9.80 7.41 15.77
N VAL A 180 -10.58 6.87 16.71
CA VAL A 180 -10.76 5.41 16.83
C VAL A 180 -11.30 4.77 15.55
N ASP A 181 -12.32 5.37 14.93
CA ASP A 181 -12.91 4.88 13.68
C ASP A 181 -11.91 4.96 12.51
N THR A 182 -11.14 6.04 12.41
CA THR A 182 -10.07 6.24 11.42
C THR A 182 -8.98 5.18 11.57
N ALA A 183 -8.51 4.94 12.80
CA ALA A 183 -7.52 3.92 13.09
C ALA A 183 -8.05 2.48 12.84
N GLU A 184 -9.36 2.24 12.99
CA GLU A 184 -9.98 0.96 12.62
C GLU A 184 -10.08 0.78 11.12
N ALA A 185 -10.51 1.81 10.39
CA ALA A 185 -10.53 1.81 8.94
C ALA A 185 -9.13 1.61 8.36
N PHE A 186 -8.11 2.29 8.89
CA PHE A 186 -6.70 2.12 8.48
C PHE A 186 -6.25 0.67 8.63
N ARG A 187 -6.53 0.04 9.78
CA ARG A 187 -6.16 -1.37 10.01
C ARG A 187 -6.89 -2.31 9.07
N GLY A 188 -8.19 -2.12 8.84
CA GLY A 188 -8.98 -2.94 7.93
C GLY A 188 -8.51 -2.82 6.48
N LEU A 189 -8.19 -1.61 6.04
CA LEU A 189 -7.61 -1.36 4.72
C LEU A 189 -6.23 -2.00 4.58
N THR A 190 -5.36 -1.82 5.57
CA THR A 190 -4.02 -2.40 5.58
C THR A 190 -4.07 -3.93 5.52
N GLU A 191 -4.89 -4.56 6.34
CA GLU A 191 -5.04 -6.02 6.40
C GLU A 191 -5.59 -6.59 5.09
N SER A 192 -6.66 -6.00 4.55
CA SER A 192 -7.27 -6.47 3.29
C SER A 192 -6.34 -6.32 2.10
N THR A 193 -5.70 -5.16 1.95
CA THR A 193 -4.80 -4.87 0.82
C THR A 193 -3.51 -5.71 0.92
N THR A 194 -2.94 -5.89 2.12
CA THR A 194 -1.75 -6.74 2.31
C THR A 194 -2.09 -8.21 1.98
N SER A 195 -3.26 -8.68 2.40
CA SER A 195 -3.75 -10.02 2.07
C SER A 195 -3.89 -10.23 0.55
N LEU A 196 -4.33 -9.20 -0.18
CA LEU A 196 -4.39 -9.21 -1.64
C LEU A 196 -2.98 -9.36 -2.25
N LEU A 197 -2.01 -8.52 -1.83
CA LEU A 197 -0.63 -8.58 -2.32
C LEU A 197 0.03 -9.94 -2.04
N VAL A 198 -0.10 -10.44 -0.82
CA VAL A 198 0.45 -11.75 -0.43
C VAL A 198 -0.16 -12.85 -1.30
N SER A 199 -1.47 -12.83 -1.51
CA SER A 199 -2.14 -13.83 -2.35
C SER A 199 -1.72 -13.77 -3.82
N ALA A 200 -1.46 -12.57 -4.35
CA ALA A 200 -0.92 -12.40 -5.69
C ALA A 200 0.50 -12.98 -5.78
N GLY A 201 1.36 -12.67 -4.81
CA GLY A 201 2.72 -13.22 -4.71
C GLY A 201 2.73 -14.75 -4.59
N GLU A 202 1.89 -15.32 -3.73
CA GLU A 202 1.74 -16.77 -3.58
C GLU A 202 1.26 -17.47 -4.86
N SER A 203 0.50 -16.77 -5.70
CA SER A 203 -0.01 -17.29 -6.97
C SER A 203 1.06 -17.36 -8.07
N ALA A 204 2.18 -16.64 -7.92
CA ALA A 204 3.25 -16.56 -8.92
C ALA A 204 3.87 -17.93 -9.25
N ALA A 205 3.99 -18.84 -8.28
CA ALA A 205 4.53 -20.18 -8.54
C ALA A 205 3.61 -21.02 -9.43
N GLY A 206 2.29 -20.91 -9.25
CA GLY A 206 1.31 -21.55 -10.12
C GLY A 206 1.29 -20.94 -11.52
N PHE A 207 1.48 -19.62 -11.60
CA PHE A 207 1.61 -18.88 -12.85
C PHE A 207 2.88 -19.31 -13.62
N GLU A 208 4.05 -19.32 -12.99
CA GLU A 208 5.30 -19.83 -13.59
C GLU A 208 5.12 -21.26 -14.15
N ALA A 209 4.48 -22.16 -13.40
CA ALA A 209 4.25 -23.53 -13.84
C ALA A 209 3.36 -23.64 -15.08
N ALA A 210 2.51 -22.64 -15.36
CA ALA A 210 1.69 -22.57 -16.56
C ALA A 210 2.44 -22.00 -17.78
N HIS A 211 3.59 -21.33 -17.56
CA HIS A 211 4.37 -20.60 -18.57
C HIS A 211 5.75 -21.21 -18.80
N VAL A 212 5.80 -22.53 -19.02
CA VAL A 212 7.05 -23.32 -19.06
C VAL A 212 8.04 -22.93 -20.15
N SER A 213 7.58 -22.20 -21.18
CA SER A 213 8.42 -21.74 -22.28
C SER A 213 8.89 -20.29 -22.12
N ALA A 214 8.61 -19.62 -21.00
CA ALA A 214 9.12 -18.28 -20.74
C ALA A 214 10.66 -18.27 -20.55
N ARG A 215 11.27 -17.11 -20.80
CA ARG A 215 12.72 -16.92 -20.61
C ARG A 215 13.06 -16.85 -19.11
N ASN A 216 14.21 -17.39 -18.71
CA ASN A 216 14.73 -17.46 -17.34
C ASN A 216 14.77 -16.08 -16.68
N GLU A 217 15.24 -15.03 -17.36
CA GLU A 217 15.29 -13.67 -16.78
C GLU A 217 13.89 -13.16 -16.39
N ALA A 218 12.86 -13.45 -17.19
CA ALA A 218 11.49 -13.07 -16.86
C ALA A 218 10.95 -13.90 -15.67
N ILE A 219 11.30 -15.19 -15.59
CA ILE A 219 10.96 -16.03 -14.44
C ILE A 219 11.66 -15.56 -13.16
N ILE A 220 12.93 -15.16 -13.24
CA ILE A 220 13.69 -14.63 -12.10
C ILE A 220 13.06 -13.33 -11.61
N ALA A 221 12.79 -12.39 -12.51
CA ALA A 221 12.11 -11.13 -12.18
C ALA A 221 10.72 -11.37 -11.55
N LEU A 222 9.97 -12.35 -12.06
CA LEU A 222 8.68 -12.75 -11.47
C LEU A 222 8.85 -13.25 -10.03
N ARG A 223 9.83 -14.13 -9.78
CA ARG A 223 10.08 -14.69 -8.44
C ARG A 223 10.53 -13.63 -7.45
N GLU A 224 11.39 -12.70 -7.88
CA GLU A 224 11.82 -11.55 -7.07
C GLU A 224 10.63 -10.67 -6.70
N ALA A 225 9.83 -10.25 -7.69
CA ALA A 225 8.64 -9.42 -7.46
C ALA A 225 7.59 -10.13 -6.58
N ALA A 226 7.43 -11.45 -6.73
CA ALA A 226 6.54 -12.25 -5.88
C ALA A 226 7.03 -12.33 -4.43
N ALA A 227 8.35 -12.40 -4.23
CA ALA A 227 8.94 -12.37 -2.89
C ALA A 227 8.72 -11.01 -2.23
N ASP A 228 8.89 -9.91 -2.96
CA ASP A 228 8.63 -8.55 -2.47
C ASP A 228 7.15 -8.35 -2.12
N ALA A 229 6.24 -8.81 -2.98
CA ALA A 229 4.79 -8.77 -2.71
C ALA A 229 4.42 -9.56 -1.45
N THR A 230 5.00 -10.75 -1.25
CA THR A 230 4.76 -11.58 -0.06
C THR A 230 5.38 -10.98 1.22
N ALA A 231 6.44 -10.20 1.08
CA ALA A 231 7.12 -9.55 2.20
C ALA A 231 6.48 -8.20 2.61
N THR A 232 5.50 -7.72 1.86
CA THR A 232 4.83 -6.44 2.14
C THR A 232 4.05 -6.51 3.46
N THR A 233 4.21 -5.49 4.32
CA THR A 233 3.57 -5.43 5.65
C THR A 233 2.90 -4.08 5.97
N SER A 234 3.06 -3.08 5.10
CA SER A 234 2.44 -1.77 5.15
C SER A 234 1.80 -1.44 3.81
N ILE A 235 0.80 -0.56 3.81
CA ILE A 235 0.18 -0.03 2.59
C ILE A 235 0.56 1.44 2.46
N ASP A 236 1.54 1.67 1.59
CA ASP A 236 2.11 2.97 1.24
C ASP A 236 2.40 2.99 -0.28
N GLU A 237 2.98 4.07 -0.79
CA GLU A 237 3.36 4.18 -2.21
C GLU A 237 4.21 2.98 -2.70
N GLY A 238 5.09 2.45 -1.84
CA GLY A 238 5.93 1.28 -2.16
C GLY A 238 5.13 -0.02 -2.30
N ALA A 239 4.02 -0.18 -1.58
CA ALA A 239 3.13 -1.33 -1.75
C ALA A 239 2.46 -1.32 -3.14
N ALA A 240 2.02 -0.15 -3.60
CA ALA A 240 1.45 -0.01 -4.94
C ALA A 240 2.49 -0.28 -6.04
N GLU A 241 3.71 0.24 -5.88
CA GLU A 241 4.84 -0.07 -6.78
C GLU A 241 5.16 -1.57 -6.81
N THR A 242 5.15 -2.22 -5.65
CA THR A 242 5.40 -3.66 -5.51
C THR A 242 4.35 -4.48 -6.26
N TYR A 243 3.07 -4.15 -6.11
CA TYR A 243 1.99 -4.84 -6.83
C TYR A 243 2.12 -4.63 -8.35
N SER A 244 2.37 -3.40 -8.79
CA SER A 244 2.59 -3.10 -10.21
C SER A 244 3.79 -3.88 -10.78
N ALA A 245 4.91 -3.93 -10.05
CA ALA A 245 6.10 -4.65 -10.47
C ALA A 245 5.85 -6.17 -10.62
N LEU A 246 5.05 -6.75 -9.72
CA LEU A 246 4.63 -8.15 -9.83
C LEU A 246 3.82 -8.40 -11.12
N GLN A 247 2.83 -7.55 -11.41
CA GLN A 247 2.00 -7.69 -12.60
C GLN A 247 2.82 -7.46 -13.89
N ASP A 248 3.72 -6.48 -13.89
CA ASP A 248 4.64 -6.22 -15.01
C ASP A 248 5.60 -7.40 -15.26
N ALA A 249 6.15 -7.99 -14.21
CA ALA A 249 7.00 -9.18 -14.32
C ALA A 249 6.21 -10.37 -14.91
N ALA A 250 4.97 -10.56 -14.46
CA ALA A 250 4.09 -11.59 -15.02
C ALA A 250 3.73 -11.33 -16.50
N HIS A 251 3.53 -10.07 -16.91
CA HIS A 251 3.37 -9.72 -18.31
C HIS A 251 4.63 -10.02 -19.14
N GLN A 252 5.83 -9.80 -18.58
CA GLN A 252 7.08 -10.16 -19.26
C GLN A 252 7.22 -11.68 -19.44
N VAL A 253 6.77 -12.48 -18.47
CA VAL A 253 6.71 -13.95 -18.60
C VAL A 253 5.82 -14.35 -19.78
N ILE A 254 4.60 -13.81 -19.88
CA ILE A 254 3.70 -14.07 -21.02
C ILE A 254 4.33 -13.62 -22.34
N ALA A 255 4.92 -12.43 -22.38
CA ALA A 255 5.50 -11.86 -23.59
C ALA A 255 6.68 -12.69 -24.10
N THR A 256 7.57 -13.10 -23.19
CA THR A 256 8.73 -13.93 -23.54
C THR A 256 8.32 -15.34 -23.93
N GLU A 257 7.37 -15.97 -23.23
CA GLU A 257 6.83 -17.27 -23.65
C GLU A 257 6.26 -17.21 -25.06
N ARG A 258 5.47 -16.17 -25.37
CA ARG A 258 4.89 -16.02 -26.70
C ARG A 258 5.98 -15.89 -27.76
N ALA A 259 7.01 -15.09 -27.51
CA ALA A 259 8.14 -14.94 -28.42
C ALA A 259 8.85 -16.30 -28.65
N GLU A 260 9.06 -17.08 -27.59
CA GLU A 260 9.64 -18.42 -27.66
C GLU A 260 8.80 -19.40 -28.48
N LEU A 261 7.48 -19.40 -28.27
CA LEU A 261 6.57 -20.26 -29.02
C LEU A 261 6.49 -19.84 -30.51
N ASP A 262 6.56 -18.54 -30.79
CA ASP A 262 6.61 -18.01 -32.16
C ASP A 262 7.92 -18.40 -32.86
N GLU A 263 9.06 -18.38 -32.17
CA GLU A 263 10.35 -18.88 -32.71
C GLU A 263 10.33 -20.39 -32.93
N LYS A 264 9.74 -21.14 -32.01
CA LYS A 264 9.62 -22.61 -32.08
C LYS A 264 8.59 -23.08 -33.10
N ALA A 265 7.77 -22.18 -33.65
CA ALA A 265 6.70 -22.51 -34.57
C ALA A 265 7.17 -23.26 -35.83
N GLY A 266 6.27 -24.06 -36.40
CA GLY A 266 6.50 -24.83 -37.62
C GLY A 266 6.34 -26.33 -37.43
N PRO A 267 6.76 -27.14 -38.43
CA PRO A 267 6.50 -28.58 -38.45
C PRO A 267 7.13 -29.38 -37.29
N LEU A 268 8.15 -28.81 -36.62
CA LEU A 268 8.91 -29.46 -35.55
C LEU A 268 8.46 -29.03 -34.14
N LEU A 269 7.46 -28.15 -34.01
CA LEU A 269 7.05 -27.57 -32.72
C LEU A 269 6.74 -28.66 -31.67
N ALA A 270 5.99 -29.69 -32.04
CA ALA A 270 5.62 -30.76 -31.10
C ALA A 270 6.86 -31.50 -30.57
N GLN A 271 7.81 -31.84 -31.44
CA GLN A 271 9.04 -32.52 -31.05
C GLN A 271 9.92 -31.62 -30.19
N ARG A 272 10.00 -30.32 -30.49
CA ARG A 272 10.74 -29.36 -29.68
C ARG A 272 10.17 -29.33 -28.25
N LEU A 273 8.86 -29.18 -28.09
CA LEU A 273 8.23 -29.16 -26.76
C LEU A 273 8.44 -30.47 -25.98
N GLU A 274 8.36 -31.63 -26.63
CA GLU A 274 8.67 -32.92 -26.00
C GLU A 274 10.14 -33.03 -25.55
N ILE A 275 11.07 -32.49 -26.34
CA ILE A 275 12.50 -32.45 -26.00
C ILE A 275 12.74 -31.57 -24.79
N GLU A 276 12.15 -30.38 -24.76
CA GLU A 276 12.32 -29.45 -23.64
C GLU A 276 11.71 -30.00 -22.34
N GLU A 277 10.54 -30.65 -22.42
CA GLU A 277 9.95 -31.37 -21.28
C GLU A 277 10.88 -32.48 -20.78
N PHE A 278 11.42 -33.29 -21.69
CA PHE A 278 12.37 -34.34 -21.36
C PHE A 278 13.63 -33.75 -20.69
N ALA A 279 14.20 -32.67 -21.22
CA ALA A 279 15.36 -32.01 -20.64
C ALA A 279 15.07 -31.46 -19.23
N ARG A 280 13.93 -30.80 -19.01
CA ARG A 280 13.52 -30.34 -17.67
C ARG A 280 13.33 -31.49 -16.68
N SER A 281 12.85 -32.66 -17.14
CA SER A 281 12.73 -33.85 -16.30
C SER A 281 14.06 -34.40 -15.78
N LEU A 282 15.16 -34.10 -16.50
CA LEU A 282 16.51 -34.49 -16.12
C LEU A 282 17.18 -33.44 -15.22
N ALA A 283 16.80 -32.16 -15.27
CA ALA A 283 17.46 -31.09 -14.51
C ALA A 283 16.55 -30.44 -13.44
N PRO A 284 16.08 -31.18 -12.42
CA PRO A 284 15.15 -30.62 -11.43
C PRO A 284 15.78 -29.46 -10.66
N GLY A 285 15.09 -28.32 -10.65
CA GLY A 285 15.51 -27.11 -9.94
C GLY A 285 16.56 -26.26 -10.67
N VAL A 286 16.78 -26.49 -11.96
CA VAL A 286 17.53 -25.58 -12.84
C VAL A 286 16.57 -24.92 -13.81
N LEU A 287 16.66 -23.60 -13.97
CA LEU A 287 15.89 -22.89 -14.99
C LEU A 287 16.51 -23.17 -16.37
N LEU A 288 15.71 -23.73 -17.29
CA LEU A 288 16.16 -24.11 -18.62
C LEU A 288 15.43 -23.33 -19.71
N GLU A 289 16.22 -22.63 -20.53
CA GLU A 289 15.82 -22.04 -21.80
C GLU A 289 16.32 -22.88 -22.97
N PHE A 290 15.65 -22.75 -24.13
CA PHE A 290 16.00 -23.50 -25.33
C PHE A 290 15.95 -22.64 -26.59
N ASP A 291 17.04 -22.66 -27.35
CA ASP A 291 17.11 -22.04 -28.67
C ASP A 291 17.26 -23.12 -29.76
N TRP A 292 16.76 -22.83 -30.98
CA TRP A 292 16.71 -23.81 -32.05
C TRP A 292 17.28 -23.27 -33.37
N ALA A 293 18.35 -23.90 -33.87
CA ALA A 293 19.01 -23.47 -35.10
C ALA A 293 19.15 -24.60 -36.12
N PRO A 294 19.29 -24.34 -37.44
CA PRO A 294 19.58 -25.39 -38.41
C PRO A 294 20.89 -26.14 -38.14
N MET A 295 21.89 -25.44 -37.58
CA MET A 295 23.18 -26.01 -37.20
C MET A 295 23.65 -25.37 -35.89
N VAL A 296 24.21 -26.18 -35.01
CA VAL A 296 24.81 -25.78 -33.72
C VAL A 296 26.21 -26.39 -33.66
N ASN A 297 27.23 -25.59 -33.33
CA ASN A 297 28.64 -26.02 -33.33
C ASN A 297 29.10 -26.74 -34.62
N GLY A 298 28.54 -26.33 -35.77
CA GLY A 298 28.85 -26.91 -37.08
C GLY A 298 28.17 -28.27 -37.37
N ALA A 299 27.31 -28.77 -36.49
CA ALA A 299 26.55 -29.99 -36.66
C ALA A 299 25.03 -29.71 -36.79
N GLY A 300 24.31 -30.55 -37.54
CA GLY A 300 22.88 -30.37 -37.86
C GLY A 300 22.52 -30.68 -39.33
N GLY A 301 23.52 -30.72 -40.21
CA GLY A 301 23.37 -31.15 -41.60
C GLY A 301 23.75 -32.63 -41.82
N ASN A 302 23.32 -33.21 -42.94
CA ASN A 302 23.69 -34.57 -43.39
C ASN A 302 23.45 -35.68 -42.33
N GLY A 303 22.45 -35.52 -41.46
CA GLY A 303 22.10 -36.49 -40.42
C GLY A 303 22.97 -36.42 -39.16
N SER A 304 23.86 -35.43 -39.04
CA SER A 304 24.52 -35.06 -37.77
C SER A 304 23.57 -34.26 -36.88
N MET A 305 23.86 -34.19 -35.58
CA MET A 305 23.14 -33.37 -34.60
C MET A 305 24.16 -32.60 -33.77
N GLY A 306 23.85 -31.35 -33.45
CA GLY A 306 24.62 -30.51 -32.55
C GLY A 306 23.77 -29.98 -31.39
N GLY A 307 24.45 -29.77 -30.27
CA GLY A 307 23.96 -29.08 -29.09
C GLY A 307 25.04 -28.14 -28.54
N TYR A 308 24.61 -27.18 -27.73
CA TYR A 308 25.48 -26.29 -26.99
C TYR A 308 24.75 -25.75 -25.76
N THR A 309 25.35 -25.87 -24.58
CA THR A 309 24.78 -25.32 -23.35
C THR A 309 25.64 -24.19 -22.81
N THR A 310 24.99 -23.08 -22.44
CA THR A 310 25.59 -22.04 -21.59
C THR A 310 24.88 -22.05 -20.24
N TRP A 311 25.62 -21.94 -19.14
CA TRP A 311 25.07 -21.98 -17.78
C TRP A 311 25.69 -20.92 -16.88
N TRP A 312 24.96 -20.58 -15.82
CA TRP A 312 25.35 -19.57 -14.83
C TRP A 312 25.13 -20.14 -13.42
N TRP A 313 26.09 -19.91 -12.52
CA TRP A 313 26.05 -20.32 -11.11
C TRP A 313 25.38 -19.27 -10.20
N ASP A 314 24.40 -18.56 -10.73
CA ASP A 314 23.57 -17.65 -9.96
C ASP A 314 22.50 -18.39 -9.15
N ASP A 315 21.71 -17.66 -8.36
CA ASP A 315 20.58 -18.18 -7.61
C ASP A 315 19.29 -17.48 -8.09
N PRO A 316 18.35 -18.19 -8.73
CA PRO A 316 18.39 -19.61 -9.06
C PRO A 316 19.37 -19.94 -10.19
N GLY A 317 20.01 -21.10 -10.11
CA GLY A 317 20.91 -21.58 -11.17
C GLY A 317 20.15 -21.81 -12.48
N ARG A 318 20.73 -21.35 -13.59
CA ARG A 318 20.07 -21.34 -14.90
C ARG A 318 20.99 -21.74 -16.04
N ALA A 319 20.38 -22.18 -17.14
CA ALA A 319 21.07 -22.51 -18.37
C ALA A 319 20.21 -22.25 -19.61
N THR A 320 20.89 -22.06 -20.74
CA THR A 320 20.32 -22.01 -22.09
C THR A 320 20.92 -23.15 -22.90
N ILE A 321 20.07 -23.97 -23.50
CA ILE A 321 20.45 -25.11 -24.34
C ILE A 321 20.06 -24.81 -25.79
N GLU A 322 21.05 -24.62 -26.66
CA GLU A 322 20.85 -24.49 -28.10
C GLU A 322 20.88 -25.88 -28.75
N LEU A 323 19.86 -26.25 -29.51
CA LEU A 323 19.77 -27.53 -30.21
C LEU A 323 19.58 -27.34 -31.71
N SER A 324 20.27 -28.18 -32.48
CA SER A 324 20.07 -28.20 -33.93
C SER A 324 18.69 -28.77 -34.29
N ASN A 325 18.06 -28.27 -35.36
CA ASN A 325 16.75 -28.75 -35.85
C ASN A 325 16.73 -30.26 -36.10
N SER A 326 17.86 -30.82 -36.52
CA SER A 326 18.03 -32.26 -36.73
C SER A 326 17.77 -33.12 -35.48
N VAL A 327 17.93 -32.56 -34.27
CA VAL A 327 17.59 -33.25 -33.01
C VAL A 327 16.08 -33.48 -32.96
N ALA A 328 15.29 -32.44 -33.26
CA ALA A 328 13.84 -32.52 -33.32
C ALA A 328 13.36 -33.39 -34.50
N GLU A 329 14.00 -33.33 -35.67
CA GLU A 329 13.66 -34.17 -36.82
C GLU A 329 13.80 -35.68 -36.55
N GLN A 330 14.69 -36.05 -35.63
CA GLN A 330 15.03 -37.44 -35.34
C GLN A 330 14.47 -37.93 -34.01
N TRP A 331 13.77 -37.05 -33.29
CA TRP A 331 13.14 -37.39 -32.04
C TRP A 331 12.08 -38.49 -32.25
N PRO A 332 11.97 -39.51 -31.37
CA PRO A 332 12.66 -39.70 -30.09
C PRO A 332 13.78 -40.78 -30.15
N ALA A 333 14.63 -40.78 -31.17
CA ALA A 333 15.71 -41.76 -31.31
C ALA A 333 16.69 -41.77 -30.13
N ASP A 334 17.30 -42.92 -29.84
CA ASP A 334 18.24 -43.06 -28.71
C ASP A 334 19.38 -42.05 -28.79
N ARG A 335 19.91 -41.81 -30.00
CA ARG A 335 20.93 -40.80 -30.25
C ARG A 335 20.49 -39.37 -29.93
N SER A 336 19.25 -38.98 -30.21
CA SER A 336 18.77 -37.62 -29.93
C SER A 336 18.55 -37.43 -28.43
N LYS A 337 18.02 -38.46 -27.74
CA LYS A 337 17.88 -38.45 -26.27
C LYS A 337 19.24 -38.39 -25.57
N ALA A 338 20.22 -39.15 -26.06
CA ALA A 338 21.56 -39.17 -25.52
C ALA A 338 22.27 -37.81 -25.65
N LEU A 339 22.14 -37.15 -26.80
CA LEU A 339 22.65 -35.79 -26.99
C LEU A 339 21.95 -34.80 -26.05
N VAL A 340 20.61 -34.80 -25.97
CA VAL A 340 19.88 -33.89 -25.06
C VAL A 340 20.28 -34.13 -23.60
N ALA A 341 20.45 -35.39 -23.19
CA ALA A 341 20.91 -35.72 -21.84
C ALA A 341 22.35 -35.22 -21.58
N HIS A 342 23.23 -35.22 -22.58
CA HIS A 342 24.56 -34.62 -22.48
C HIS A 342 24.47 -33.11 -22.27
N GLU A 343 23.69 -32.40 -23.08
CA GLU A 343 23.52 -30.95 -22.93
C GLU A 343 22.91 -30.56 -21.58
N VAL A 344 21.99 -31.37 -21.05
CA VAL A 344 21.47 -31.22 -19.68
C VAL A 344 22.55 -31.46 -18.62
N GLY A 345 23.52 -32.34 -18.89
CA GLY A 345 24.66 -32.57 -18.01
C GLY A 345 25.51 -31.31 -17.77
N HIS A 346 25.66 -30.47 -18.80
CA HIS A 346 26.23 -29.13 -18.64
C HIS A 346 25.35 -28.24 -17.76
N ALA A 347 24.05 -28.21 -18.03
CA ALA A 347 23.10 -27.36 -17.31
C ALA A 347 22.99 -27.70 -15.81
N ILE A 348 22.84 -28.98 -15.46
CA ILE A 348 22.68 -29.42 -14.06
C ILE A 348 23.93 -29.18 -13.21
N SER A 349 25.08 -28.97 -13.86
CA SER A 349 26.35 -28.72 -13.19
C SER A 349 26.31 -27.48 -12.28
N VAL A 350 25.39 -26.54 -12.52
CA VAL A 350 25.15 -25.37 -11.65
C VAL A 350 24.75 -25.75 -10.22
N LYS A 351 24.12 -26.92 -10.03
CA LYS A 351 23.75 -27.46 -8.71
C LYS A 351 24.82 -28.38 -8.10
N CYS A 352 25.81 -28.75 -8.91
CA CYS A 352 26.83 -29.74 -8.57
C CYS A 352 28.20 -29.08 -8.34
N GLU A 353 28.21 -27.81 -7.98
CA GLU A 353 29.45 -27.05 -7.80
C GLU A 353 30.37 -27.75 -6.79
N GLY A 354 31.66 -27.87 -7.15
CA GLY A 354 32.66 -28.54 -6.33
C GLY A 354 32.68 -30.07 -6.44
N MET A 355 31.77 -30.70 -7.18
CA MET A 355 31.81 -32.16 -7.44
C MET A 355 32.76 -32.56 -8.57
N TYR A 356 33.14 -31.61 -9.43
CA TYR A 356 34.07 -31.82 -10.55
C TYR A 356 34.91 -30.55 -10.82
N ASP A 357 35.90 -30.66 -11.70
CA ASP A 357 36.76 -29.54 -12.09
C ASP A 357 36.16 -28.74 -13.25
N ALA A 358 35.37 -27.72 -12.94
CA ALA A 358 34.78 -26.86 -13.96
C ALA A 358 35.76 -25.87 -14.64
N SER A 359 37.08 -26.00 -14.43
CA SER A 359 38.07 -25.04 -14.97
C SER A 359 38.58 -25.36 -16.38
N THR A 360 38.28 -26.55 -16.91
CA THR A 360 38.76 -27.00 -18.22
C THR A 360 37.62 -27.56 -19.07
N GLN A 361 37.68 -27.31 -20.39
CA GLN A 361 36.69 -27.87 -21.33
C GLN A 361 36.64 -29.39 -21.22
N ASP A 362 37.78 -30.06 -21.17
CA ASP A 362 37.84 -31.53 -21.08
C ASP A 362 37.09 -32.07 -19.85
N SER A 363 37.23 -31.44 -18.69
CA SER A 363 36.53 -31.90 -17.48
C SER A 363 35.02 -31.60 -17.53
N ILE A 364 34.64 -30.45 -18.10
CA ILE A 364 33.24 -30.07 -18.34
C ILE A 364 32.56 -31.08 -19.28
N GLU A 365 33.18 -31.43 -20.40
CA GLU A 365 32.64 -32.42 -21.34
C GLU A 365 32.58 -33.83 -20.72
N ASN A 366 33.60 -34.21 -19.95
CA ASN A 366 33.58 -35.47 -19.20
C ASN A 366 32.45 -35.50 -18.17
N TRP A 367 32.15 -34.39 -17.51
CA TRP A 367 31.02 -34.26 -16.58
C TRP A 367 29.69 -34.46 -17.30
N ALA A 368 29.45 -33.74 -18.40
CA ALA A 368 28.22 -33.85 -19.17
C ALA A 368 27.98 -35.26 -19.74
N THR A 369 29.03 -35.90 -20.28
CA THR A 369 28.95 -37.30 -20.71
C THR A 369 28.71 -38.25 -19.54
N ALA A 370 29.36 -38.04 -18.40
CA ALA A 370 29.18 -38.84 -17.20
C ALA A 370 27.74 -38.75 -16.67
N TRP A 371 27.16 -37.55 -16.69
CA TRP A 371 25.76 -37.31 -16.36
C TRP A 371 24.81 -38.09 -17.26
N ALA A 372 24.97 -37.97 -18.59
CA ALA A 372 24.12 -38.68 -19.54
C ALA A 372 24.17 -40.21 -19.35
N ILE A 373 25.36 -40.77 -19.15
CA ILE A 373 25.55 -42.19 -18.83
C ILE A 373 24.89 -42.55 -17.50
N GLY A 374 25.08 -41.73 -16.46
CA GLY A 374 24.48 -41.91 -15.14
C GLY A 374 22.95 -41.92 -15.16
N MET A 375 22.36 -41.14 -16.08
CA MET A 375 20.91 -41.12 -16.34
C MET A 375 20.42 -42.26 -17.25
N GLY A 376 21.33 -43.14 -17.71
CA GLY A 376 21.01 -44.34 -18.50
C GLY A 376 21.09 -44.14 -20.02
N PHE A 377 21.53 -42.98 -20.50
CA PHE A 377 21.66 -42.70 -21.93
C PHE A 377 23.05 -43.08 -22.43
N THR A 378 23.15 -44.28 -23.01
CA THR A 378 24.42 -44.95 -23.33
C THR A 378 24.76 -45.01 -24.82
N ASP A 379 23.91 -44.44 -25.69
CA ASP A 379 24.25 -44.23 -27.11
C ASP A 379 25.45 -43.29 -27.22
N ASP A 380 26.35 -43.54 -28.20
CA ASP A 380 27.62 -42.81 -28.35
C ASP A 380 27.44 -41.29 -28.56
N ALA A 381 26.24 -40.84 -28.94
CA ALA A 381 25.88 -39.43 -29.05
C ALA A 381 25.81 -38.67 -27.71
N ASN A 382 25.93 -39.34 -26.56
CA ASN A 382 26.04 -38.73 -25.22
C ASN A 382 27.39 -38.01 -24.96
N GLY A 383 28.20 -37.81 -25.99
CA GLY A 383 29.54 -37.23 -25.94
C GLY A 383 30.67 -38.27 -25.96
N VAL A 384 30.41 -39.56 -25.77
CA VAL A 384 31.46 -40.61 -25.88
C VAL A 384 32.13 -40.60 -27.25
N TRP A 385 31.37 -40.40 -28.32
CA TRP A 385 31.94 -40.33 -29.67
C TRP A 385 32.93 -39.18 -29.86
N ALA A 386 32.67 -38.04 -29.22
CA ALA A 386 33.45 -36.81 -29.37
C ALA A 386 34.60 -36.71 -28.36
N TYR A 387 34.34 -37.09 -27.11
CA TYR A 387 35.20 -36.82 -25.95
C TYR A 387 35.74 -38.09 -25.27
N GLY A 388 35.25 -39.27 -25.66
CA GLY A 388 35.61 -40.55 -25.06
C GLY A 388 34.81 -40.87 -23.80
N TYR A 389 35.09 -42.03 -23.22
CA TYR A 389 34.43 -42.45 -21.98
C TYR A 389 35.00 -41.71 -20.77
N PRO A 390 34.16 -41.11 -19.92
CA PRO A 390 34.61 -40.46 -18.70
C PRO A 390 35.04 -41.50 -17.65
N PRO A 391 35.90 -41.12 -16.68
CA PRO A 391 36.24 -41.97 -15.55
C PRO A 391 35.01 -42.41 -14.74
N GLN A 392 35.01 -43.63 -14.20
CA GLN A 392 33.88 -44.15 -13.42
C GLN A 392 33.52 -43.26 -12.22
N ASN A 393 34.50 -42.63 -11.57
CA ASN A 393 34.24 -41.72 -10.46
C ASN A 393 33.48 -40.46 -10.88
N TYR A 394 33.58 -40.02 -12.14
CA TYR A 394 32.74 -38.94 -12.68
C TYR A 394 31.30 -39.41 -12.90
N ILE A 395 31.11 -40.62 -13.43
CA ILE A 395 29.77 -41.22 -13.63
C ILE A 395 29.05 -41.37 -12.30
N ASP A 396 29.74 -41.91 -11.29
CA ASP A 396 29.18 -42.10 -9.95
C ASP A 396 28.86 -40.74 -9.29
N ALA A 397 29.74 -39.74 -9.46
CA ALA A 397 29.51 -38.39 -8.92
C ALA A 397 28.34 -37.68 -9.61
N ALA A 398 28.27 -37.70 -10.94
CA ALA A 398 27.21 -37.07 -11.70
C ALA A 398 25.84 -37.71 -11.39
N ALA A 399 25.76 -39.05 -11.36
CA ALA A 399 24.54 -39.75 -10.96
C ALA A 399 24.10 -39.43 -9.52
N GLY A 400 25.05 -39.12 -8.64
CA GLY A 400 24.81 -38.74 -7.25
C GLY A 400 24.39 -37.28 -7.04
N CYS A 401 24.49 -36.41 -8.05
CA CYS A 401 24.14 -34.98 -7.90
C CYS A 401 22.61 -34.70 -7.93
N ARG A 402 21.81 -35.64 -8.41
CA ARG A 402 20.36 -35.47 -8.65
C ARG A 402 19.58 -34.95 -7.44
#